data_AF-A0A496PAV2-F1
#
_entry.id   AF-A0A496PAV2-F1
#
_cell.length_a   1.000
_cell.length_b   1.000
_cell.length_c   1.000
_cell.angle_alpha   90.00
_cell.angle_beta   90.00
_cell.angle_gamma   90.00
#
_symmetry.space_group_name_H-M   'P 1'
#
loop_
_entity.id
_entity.type
_entity.pdbx_description
1 polymer ?
#
loop_
_entity_poly.entity_id
_entity_poly.type
_entity_poly.pdbx_seq_one_letter_code
_entity_poly.pdbx_strand_id
1 'polypeptide(L)'
;MSMFCFQCEQTAQPNGCTVQGVCGKTAPVANLQDELTAALIGLARAMQATEVTLENVQLLKRGLFMCVTNVNFSEDRVQEFIDVINNAHNKLDANIPNFDWEELWKGHEDIVSLRSTLLLGMRGMAAYAWHAAVLGYNDPEVDAWFVKGLVEMAKDHSAEEWLGLLMEFGGINLACMALLDKANTTTYGTPVPTTVPLTVEPGPFIVVTGHDLHDLKMLLEQTDGKGVNIYTHGEMLPCHAYPELKKHPQLKGNFGTAWQNQQKEFVDVPGAFLFTTNCIMPPKEN
;
A
#
# COMPACT_ATOMS: atom_id res chain seq x y z
N MET A 1 25.11 -10.16 3.19
CA MET A 1 23.80 -10.17 2.52
C MET A 1 23.66 -8.83 1.83
N SER A 2 23.17 -8.75 0.58
CA SER A 2 23.00 -7.45 -0.10
C SER A 2 21.67 -6.79 0.26
N MET A 3 20.72 -7.56 0.79
CA MET A 3 19.43 -7.13 1.34
C MET A 3 18.93 -8.14 2.37
N PHE A 4 17.83 -7.84 3.06
CA PHE A 4 17.04 -8.81 3.81
C PHE A 4 15.55 -8.45 3.70
N CYS A 5 14.71 -9.37 3.21
CA CYS A 5 13.27 -9.14 3.14
C CYS A 5 12.49 -10.45 3.24
N PHE A 6 11.52 -10.50 4.14
CA PHE A 6 10.70 -11.68 4.43
C PHE A 6 9.19 -11.40 4.54
N GLN A 7 8.74 -10.26 4.03
CA GLN A 7 7.38 -9.77 4.32
C GLN A 7 6.25 -10.47 3.56
N CYS A 8 6.56 -11.20 2.48
CA CYS A 8 5.55 -11.86 1.67
C CYS A 8 5.68 -13.38 1.77
N GLU A 9 4.56 -14.06 1.55
CA GLU A 9 4.46 -15.52 1.61
C GLU A 9 5.44 -16.21 0.63
N GLN A 10 5.71 -15.58 -0.52
CA GLN A 10 6.61 -16.10 -1.55
C GLN A 10 8.10 -15.85 -1.25
N THR A 11 8.46 -15.43 -0.03
CA THR A 11 9.86 -15.15 0.30
C THR A 11 10.75 -16.39 0.13
N ALA A 12 12.02 -16.17 -0.25
CA ALA A 12 12.97 -17.25 -0.45
C ALA A 12 13.17 -18.05 0.85
N GLN A 13 13.05 -19.37 0.75
CA GLN A 13 13.22 -20.27 1.90
C GLN A 13 14.70 -20.64 2.09
N PRO A 14 15.17 -20.90 3.34
CA PRO A 14 14.39 -20.85 4.58
C PRO A 14 14.33 -19.47 5.25
N ASN A 15 15.19 -18.52 4.89
CA ASN A 15 15.51 -17.36 5.74
C ASN A 15 15.13 -16.00 5.15
N GLY A 16 14.35 -15.96 4.08
CA GLY A 16 14.00 -14.75 3.37
C GLY A 16 14.91 -14.39 2.20
N CYS A 17 14.54 -13.33 1.48
CA CYS A 17 15.27 -12.86 0.30
C CYS A 17 16.52 -12.07 0.70
N THR A 18 17.71 -12.57 0.34
CA THR A 18 19.01 -11.99 0.77
C THR A 18 19.90 -11.45 -0.35
N VAL A 19 19.50 -11.68 -1.61
CA VAL A 19 20.21 -11.24 -2.83
C VAL A 19 19.27 -10.42 -3.72
N GLN A 20 18.13 -11.00 -4.06
CA GLN A 20 17.03 -10.38 -4.79
C GLN A 20 15.71 -10.97 -4.26
N GLY A 21 14.65 -10.16 -4.23
CA GLY A 21 13.30 -10.63 -3.91
C GLY A 21 12.76 -11.58 -4.95
N VAL A 22 12.02 -12.61 -4.54
CA VAL A 22 11.25 -13.49 -5.45
C VAL A 22 10.25 -12.67 -6.28
N CYS A 23 9.74 -11.57 -5.72
CA CYS A 23 8.90 -10.60 -6.43
C CYS A 23 9.64 -9.75 -7.48
N GLY A 24 10.96 -9.91 -7.63
CA GLY A 24 11.81 -9.12 -8.52
C GLY A 24 12.46 -7.89 -7.88
N LYS A 25 12.11 -7.55 -6.62
CA LYS A 25 12.70 -6.39 -5.90
C LYS A 25 14.22 -6.54 -5.79
N THR A 26 14.95 -5.54 -6.28
CA THR A 26 16.41 -5.51 -6.22
C THR A 26 16.90 -5.15 -4.82
N ALA A 27 18.15 -5.49 -4.51
CA ALA A 27 18.76 -5.14 -3.23
C ALA A 27 18.78 -3.61 -2.95
N PRO A 28 19.13 -2.72 -3.90
CA PRO A 28 19.05 -1.27 -3.67
C PRO A 28 17.64 -0.80 -3.29
N VAL A 29 16.60 -1.24 -4.00
CA VAL A 29 15.21 -0.88 -3.66
C VAL A 29 14.81 -1.41 -2.28
N ALA A 30 15.24 -2.63 -1.93
CA ALA A 30 14.95 -3.18 -0.62
C ALA A 30 15.59 -2.35 0.50
N ASN A 31 16.86 -1.98 0.35
CA ASN A 31 17.58 -1.18 1.35
C ASN A 31 16.98 0.24 1.46
N LEU A 32 16.61 0.87 0.33
CA LEU A 32 15.91 2.16 0.34
C LEU A 32 14.54 2.07 1.04
N GLN A 33 13.81 0.96 0.93
CA GLN A 33 12.55 0.78 1.66
C GLN A 33 12.76 0.62 3.18
N ASP A 34 13.90 0.09 3.62
CA ASP A 34 14.29 0.04 5.03
C ASP A 34 14.70 1.44 5.53
N GLU A 35 15.49 2.17 4.75
CA GLU A 35 15.83 3.58 5.02
C GLU A 35 14.59 4.47 5.07
N LEU A 36 13.63 4.29 4.15
CA LEU A 36 12.35 4.98 4.19
C LEU A 36 11.59 4.64 5.48
N THR A 37 11.55 3.37 5.88
CA THR A 37 10.91 2.98 7.15
C THR A 37 11.56 3.68 8.34
N ALA A 38 12.88 3.77 8.36
CA ALA A 38 13.63 4.46 9.41
C ALA A 38 13.36 5.99 9.42
N ALA A 39 13.26 6.62 8.25
CA ALA A 39 12.88 8.03 8.13
C ALA A 39 11.45 8.29 8.62
N LEU A 40 10.51 7.37 8.35
CA LEU A 40 9.13 7.45 8.84
C LEU A 40 9.07 7.37 10.37
N ILE A 41 9.89 6.50 10.99
CA ILE A 41 10.05 6.43 12.45
C ILE A 41 10.62 7.75 12.99
N GLY A 42 11.63 8.32 12.33
CA GLY A 42 12.15 9.65 12.66
C GLY A 42 11.07 10.72 12.65
N LEU A 43 10.32 10.83 11.56
CA LEU A 43 9.19 11.76 11.42
C LEU A 43 8.15 11.57 12.53
N ALA A 44 7.73 10.34 12.81
CA ALA A 44 6.76 10.06 13.87
C ALA A 44 7.25 10.48 15.26
N ARG A 45 8.54 10.29 15.57
CA ARG A 45 9.15 10.76 16.82
C ARG A 45 9.18 12.29 16.91
N ALA A 46 9.51 12.97 15.81
CA ALA A 46 9.45 14.43 15.77
C ALA A 46 8.03 14.97 15.94
N MET A 47 7.03 14.32 15.32
CA MET A 47 5.62 14.64 15.51
C MET A 47 5.15 14.46 16.96
N GLN A 48 5.57 13.38 17.62
CA GLN A 48 5.23 13.15 19.04
C GLN A 48 5.83 14.22 19.96
N ALA A 49 7.04 14.69 19.67
CA ALA A 49 7.73 15.69 20.48
C ALA A 49 7.23 17.12 20.24
N THR A 50 6.66 17.38 19.07
CA THR A 50 6.26 18.73 18.65
C THR A 50 4.76 18.78 18.37
N GLU A 51 4.34 18.50 17.14
CA GLU A 51 2.95 18.53 16.70
C GLU A 51 2.61 17.41 15.72
N VAL A 52 1.37 16.93 15.81
CA VAL A 52 0.79 15.97 14.86
C VAL A 52 -0.15 16.72 13.92
N THR A 53 0.21 16.79 12.65
CA THR A 53 -0.63 17.39 11.60
C THR A 53 -1.16 16.30 10.66
N LEU A 54 -2.35 16.50 10.08
CA LEU A 54 -2.92 15.57 9.11
C LEU A 54 -1.97 15.37 7.91
N GLU A 55 -1.33 16.44 7.43
CA GLU A 55 -0.35 16.36 6.33
C GLU A 55 0.77 15.35 6.63
N ASN A 56 1.38 15.44 7.81
CA ASN A 56 2.44 14.53 8.20
C ASN A 56 1.92 13.10 8.41
N VAL A 57 0.72 12.91 8.97
CA VAL A 57 0.09 11.58 9.06
C VAL A 57 -0.14 10.99 7.66
N GLN A 58 -0.54 11.78 6.66
CA GLN A 58 -0.68 11.31 5.29
C GLN A 58 0.66 10.88 4.69
N LEU A 59 1.77 11.56 5.03
CA LEU A 59 3.11 11.12 4.65
C LEU A 59 3.45 9.76 5.26
N LEU A 60 3.08 9.51 6.52
CA LEU A 60 3.25 8.20 7.18
C LEU A 60 2.52 7.09 6.44
N LYS A 61 1.23 7.30 6.12
CA LYS A 61 0.40 6.34 5.36
C LYS A 61 1.03 6.03 4.00
N ARG A 62 1.39 7.05 3.23
CA ARG A 62 1.97 6.87 1.88
C ARG A 62 3.31 6.16 1.90
N GLY A 63 4.19 6.49 2.86
CA GLY A 63 5.50 5.86 2.97
C GLY A 63 5.40 4.38 3.36
N LEU A 64 4.54 4.06 4.33
CA LEU A 64 4.27 2.68 4.71
C LEU A 64 3.67 1.88 3.53
N PHE A 65 2.72 2.47 2.80
CA PHE A 65 2.11 1.82 1.65
C PHE A 65 3.13 1.60 0.51
N MET A 66 4.03 2.57 0.26
CA MET A 66 5.09 2.42 -0.74
C MET A 66 5.98 1.18 -0.52
N CYS A 67 6.13 0.74 0.74
CA CYS A 67 6.92 -0.43 1.11
C CYS A 67 6.16 -1.76 1.08
N VAL A 68 4.87 -1.76 0.74
CA VAL A 68 4.10 -3.00 0.53
C VAL A 68 4.62 -3.74 -0.70
N THR A 69 4.57 -5.08 -0.65
CA THR A 69 5.01 -5.95 -1.75
C THR A 69 4.32 -5.57 -3.06
N ASN A 70 5.10 -5.45 -4.13
CA ASN A 70 4.61 -5.15 -5.48
C ASN A 70 3.92 -3.77 -5.61
N VAL A 71 4.26 -2.78 -4.78
CA VAL A 71 3.81 -1.38 -4.96
C VAL A 71 4.80 -0.57 -5.80
N ASN A 72 6.08 -0.50 -5.40
CA ASN A 72 7.06 0.35 -6.07
C ASN A 72 8.44 -0.33 -6.16
N PHE A 73 8.99 -0.36 -7.38
CA PHE A 73 10.31 -0.92 -7.72
C PHE A 73 11.31 0.14 -8.19
N SER A 74 10.97 1.42 -8.15
CA SER A 74 11.83 2.51 -8.63
C SER A 74 12.69 3.06 -7.51
N GLU A 75 14.01 2.93 -7.65
CA GLU A 75 14.99 3.49 -6.71
C GLU A 75 14.81 5.01 -6.56
N ASP A 76 14.76 5.74 -7.68
CA ASP A 76 14.57 7.19 -7.71
C ASP A 76 13.30 7.63 -6.96
N ARG A 77 12.18 6.93 -7.17
CA ARG A 77 10.90 7.29 -6.53
C ARG A 77 10.91 7.02 -5.02
N VAL A 78 11.63 5.99 -4.56
CA VAL A 78 11.78 5.74 -3.12
C VAL A 78 12.70 6.79 -2.51
N GLN A 79 13.81 7.13 -3.16
CA GLN A 79 14.73 8.18 -2.70
C GLN A 79 14.05 9.55 -2.63
N GLU A 80 13.33 9.95 -3.68
CA GLU A 80 12.55 11.21 -3.68
C GLU A 80 11.57 11.26 -2.51
N PHE A 81 10.96 10.13 -2.16
CA PHE A 81 10.02 10.09 -1.04
C PHE A 81 10.74 10.14 0.31
N ILE A 82 11.91 9.52 0.46
CA ILE A 82 12.78 9.70 1.64
C ILE A 82 13.10 11.18 1.83
N ASP A 83 13.44 11.90 0.76
CA ASP A 83 13.74 13.33 0.83
C ASP A 83 12.52 14.15 1.29
N VAL A 84 11.31 13.79 0.84
CA VAL A 84 10.06 14.39 1.33
C VAL A 84 9.87 14.15 2.83
N ILE A 85 10.08 12.93 3.30
CA ILE A 85 9.97 12.58 4.73
C ILE A 85 11.00 13.35 5.55
N ASN A 86 12.27 13.37 5.13
CA ASN A 86 13.33 14.09 5.82
C ASN A 86 13.08 15.61 5.86
N ASN A 87 12.53 16.18 4.79
CA ASN A 87 12.13 17.59 4.77
C ASN A 87 11.00 17.90 5.75
N ALA A 88 9.99 17.02 5.86
CA ALA A 88 8.92 17.17 6.84
C ALA A 88 9.45 17.02 8.28
N HIS A 89 10.31 16.03 8.51
CA HIS A 89 10.99 15.81 9.78
C HIS A 89 11.80 17.03 10.23
N ASN A 90 12.65 17.57 9.34
CA ASN A 90 13.52 18.71 9.67
C ASN A 90 12.76 20.01 9.94
N LYS A 91 11.55 20.16 9.37
CA LYS A 91 10.66 21.29 9.69
C LYS A 91 10.08 21.19 11.10
N LEU A 92 9.88 19.97 11.61
CA LEU A 92 9.41 19.74 12.96
C LEU A 92 10.55 19.88 13.97
N ASP A 93 11.58 19.05 13.85
CA ASP A 93 12.78 19.11 14.70
C ASP A 93 13.96 18.33 14.09
N ALA A 94 14.94 19.05 13.54
CA ALA A 94 16.16 18.45 12.98
C ALA A 94 17.12 17.85 14.03
N ASN A 95 16.90 18.10 15.33
CA ASN A 95 17.76 17.56 16.40
C ASN A 95 17.36 16.13 16.81
N ILE A 96 16.16 15.70 16.47
CA ILE A 96 15.74 14.31 16.68
C ILE A 96 16.41 13.48 15.60
N PRO A 97 17.28 12.52 15.94
CA PRO A 97 17.93 11.70 14.93
C PRO A 97 16.92 10.75 14.29
N ASN A 98 17.09 10.51 13.00
CA ASN A 98 16.43 9.40 12.32
C ASN A 98 16.76 8.07 13.01
N PHE A 99 15.86 7.11 12.85
CA PHE A 99 16.08 5.75 13.32
C PHE A 99 17.22 5.08 12.53
N ASP A 100 17.96 4.17 13.15
CA ASP A 100 18.90 3.32 12.42
C ASP A 100 18.11 2.15 11.81
N TRP A 101 18.08 2.07 10.47
CA TRP A 101 17.32 1.04 9.77
C TRP A 101 17.81 -0.37 10.11
N GLU A 102 19.08 -0.55 10.48
CA GLU A 102 19.60 -1.87 10.87
C GLU A 102 18.93 -2.38 12.16
N GLU A 103 18.50 -1.48 13.04
CA GLU A 103 17.82 -1.82 14.29
C GLU A 103 16.42 -2.41 14.05
N LEU A 104 15.84 -2.29 12.85
CA LEU A 104 14.62 -3.01 12.49
C LEU A 104 14.81 -4.53 12.61
N TRP A 105 16.01 -5.01 12.27
CA TRP A 105 16.30 -6.42 12.04
C TRP A 105 17.28 -7.04 13.06
N LYS A 106 17.79 -6.24 14.00
CA LYS A 106 18.68 -6.68 15.08
C LYS A 106 17.90 -7.06 16.34
N GLY A 107 18.44 -8.03 17.08
CA GLY A 107 17.95 -8.44 18.40
C GLY A 107 17.69 -9.94 18.51
N HIS A 108 17.05 -10.33 19.61
CA HIS A 108 16.57 -11.71 19.80
C HIS A 108 15.48 -12.02 18.76
N GLU A 109 15.50 -13.24 18.21
CA GLU A 109 14.60 -13.67 17.12
C GLU A 109 13.12 -13.40 17.42
N ASP A 110 12.64 -13.76 18.62
CA ASP A 110 11.26 -13.48 19.04
C ASP A 110 10.89 -11.99 19.01
N ILE A 111 11.82 -11.12 19.42
CA ILE A 111 11.59 -9.67 19.45
C ILE A 111 11.55 -9.12 18.02
N VAL A 112 12.46 -9.57 17.16
CA VAL A 112 12.46 -9.21 15.74
C VAL A 112 11.17 -9.68 15.08
N SER A 113 10.69 -10.89 15.39
CA SER A 113 9.42 -11.43 14.88
C SER A 113 8.22 -10.57 15.29
N LEU A 114 8.12 -10.18 16.57
CA LEU A 114 7.03 -9.36 17.08
C LEU A 114 7.05 -7.94 16.50
N ARG A 115 8.21 -7.29 16.47
CA ARG A 115 8.41 -5.97 15.84
C ARG A 115 8.05 -5.99 14.36
N SER A 116 8.50 -7.02 13.64
CA SER A 116 8.22 -7.19 12.21
C SER A 116 6.73 -7.42 11.97
N THR A 117 6.07 -8.20 12.82
CA THR A 117 4.62 -8.41 12.73
C THR A 117 3.86 -7.07 12.80
N LEU A 118 4.25 -6.18 13.73
CA LEU A 118 3.65 -4.85 13.83
C LEU A 118 3.93 -4.02 12.58
N LEU A 119 5.19 -3.94 12.14
CA LEU A 119 5.59 -3.16 10.96
C LEU A 119 4.84 -3.59 9.70
N LEU A 120 4.81 -4.90 9.43
CA LEU A 120 4.15 -5.45 8.25
C LEU A 120 2.63 -5.25 8.32
N GLY A 121 2.04 -5.39 9.50
CA GLY A 121 0.64 -5.05 9.74
C GLY A 121 0.34 -3.57 9.45
N MET A 122 1.17 -2.67 9.97
CA MET A 122 1.02 -1.22 9.76
C MET A 122 1.14 -0.83 8.28
N ARG A 123 1.98 -1.51 7.50
CA ARG A 123 2.03 -1.33 6.03
C ARG A 123 0.69 -1.68 5.37
N GLY A 124 0.04 -2.76 5.81
CA GLY A 124 -1.31 -3.12 5.35
C GLY A 124 -2.38 -2.10 5.77
N MET A 125 -2.39 -1.70 7.05
CA MET A 125 -3.31 -0.67 7.55
C MET A 125 -3.14 0.67 6.81
N ALA A 126 -1.92 1.04 6.46
CA ALA A 126 -1.61 2.25 5.70
C ALA A 126 -2.27 2.26 4.32
N ALA A 127 -2.33 1.11 3.63
CA ALA A 127 -3.02 0.99 2.36
C ALA A 127 -4.52 1.30 2.50
N TYR A 128 -5.18 0.70 3.50
CA TYR A 128 -6.61 0.94 3.74
C TYR A 128 -6.88 2.39 4.14
N ALA A 129 -6.09 2.94 5.06
CA ALA A 129 -6.22 4.31 5.52
C ALA A 129 -5.97 5.33 4.41
N TRP A 130 -5.03 5.04 3.49
CA TRP A 130 -4.77 5.90 2.35
C TRP A 130 -5.95 5.95 1.38
N HIS A 131 -6.55 4.81 1.04
CA HIS A 131 -7.75 4.78 0.19
C HIS A 131 -8.94 5.50 0.81
N ALA A 132 -9.14 5.36 2.13
CA ALA A 132 -10.15 6.15 2.83
C ALA A 132 -9.86 7.65 2.76
N ALA A 133 -8.59 8.04 2.96
CA ALA A 133 -8.17 9.44 2.93
C ALA A 133 -8.32 10.10 1.54
N VAL A 134 -8.05 9.35 0.46
CA VAL A 134 -8.29 9.79 -0.93
C VAL A 134 -9.76 10.17 -1.14
N LEU A 135 -10.68 9.47 -0.47
CA LEU A 135 -12.12 9.77 -0.48
C LEU A 135 -12.54 10.85 0.52
N GLY A 136 -11.60 11.45 1.26
CA GLY A 136 -11.87 12.48 2.27
C GLY A 136 -12.26 11.91 3.65
N TYR A 137 -12.08 10.61 3.88
CA TYR A 137 -12.39 9.96 5.15
C TYR A 137 -11.11 9.73 5.95
N ASN A 138 -11.03 10.33 7.13
CA ASN A 138 -9.97 10.08 8.10
C ASN A 138 -10.59 9.80 9.45
N ASP A 139 -9.87 9.06 10.29
CA ASP A 139 -10.29 8.74 11.65
C ASP A 139 -9.17 9.12 12.63
N PRO A 140 -9.44 9.97 13.65
CA PRO A 140 -8.41 10.43 14.56
C PRO A 140 -7.72 9.30 15.35
N GLU A 141 -8.42 8.22 15.64
CA GLU A 141 -7.87 7.08 16.40
C GLU A 141 -6.89 6.29 15.52
N VAL A 142 -7.29 6.01 14.27
CA VAL A 142 -6.42 5.37 13.26
C VAL A 142 -5.19 6.25 12.96
N ASP A 143 -5.40 7.55 12.79
CA ASP A 143 -4.35 8.51 12.47
C ASP A 143 -3.32 8.64 13.61
N ALA A 144 -3.79 8.71 14.85
CA ALA A 144 -2.92 8.75 16.02
C ALA A 144 -2.05 7.48 16.15
N TRP A 145 -2.56 6.33 15.73
CA TRP A 145 -1.82 5.07 15.82
C TRP A 145 -0.74 4.91 14.75
N PHE A 146 -0.80 5.62 13.62
CA PHE A 146 0.39 5.66 12.74
C PHE A 146 1.59 6.29 13.46
N VAL A 147 1.35 7.36 14.23
CA VAL A 147 2.39 8.03 15.01
C VAL A 147 2.86 7.14 16.16
N LYS A 148 1.94 6.65 16.99
CA LYS A 148 2.30 5.79 18.13
C LYS A 148 3.04 4.53 17.66
N GLY A 149 2.64 3.90 16.56
CA GLY A 149 3.18 2.61 16.10
C GLY A 149 4.64 2.73 15.69
N LEU A 150 4.92 3.75 14.88
CA LEU A 150 6.27 4.05 14.45
C LEU A 150 7.16 4.53 15.62
N VAL A 151 6.61 5.26 16.59
CA VAL A 151 7.36 5.63 17.79
C VAL A 151 7.69 4.40 18.66
N GLU A 152 6.73 3.51 18.88
CA GLU A 152 6.95 2.30 19.70
C GLU A 152 7.95 1.35 19.05
N MET A 153 8.09 1.34 17.71
CA MET A 153 9.14 0.59 17.02
C MET A 153 10.56 1.01 17.41
N ALA A 154 10.75 2.26 17.83
CA ALA A 154 12.05 2.79 18.22
C ALA A 154 12.41 2.51 19.69
N LYS A 155 11.59 1.75 20.41
CA LYS A 155 11.78 1.45 21.83
C LYS A 155 12.04 -0.04 22.05
N ASP A 156 12.70 -0.34 23.16
CA ASP A 156 12.81 -1.69 23.67
C ASP A 156 11.54 -2.07 24.41
N HIS A 157 11.03 -3.26 24.10
CA HIS A 157 9.88 -3.85 24.77
C HIS A 157 10.19 -5.30 25.10
N SER A 158 9.66 -5.78 26.21
CA SER A 158 9.55 -7.21 26.49
C SER A 158 8.60 -7.89 25.50
N ALA A 159 8.67 -9.22 25.40
CA ALA A 159 7.75 -9.98 24.55
C ALA A 159 6.27 -9.77 24.93
N GLU A 160 5.97 -9.61 26.23
CA GLU A 160 4.60 -9.36 26.72
C GLU A 160 4.09 -7.97 26.29
N GLU A 161 4.92 -6.95 26.39
CA GLU A 161 4.58 -5.59 25.94
C GLU A 161 4.36 -5.55 24.43
N TRP A 162 5.19 -6.22 23.65
CA TRP A 162 4.99 -6.38 22.21
C TRP A 162 3.67 -7.05 21.87
N LEU A 163 3.31 -8.13 22.57
CA LEU A 163 2.02 -8.80 22.38
C LEU A 163 0.86 -7.85 22.69
N GLY A 164 0.97 -7.04 23.76
CA GLY A 164 0.01 -6.00 24.07
C GLY A 164 -0.17 -4.99 22.94
N LEU A 165 0.93 -4.48 22.39
CA LEU A 165 0.92 -3.54 21.25
C LEU A 165 0.27 -4.16 20.00
N LEU A 166 0.56 -5.43 19.70
CA LEU A 166 -0.03 -6.14 18.57
C LEU A 166 -1.54 -6.33 18.71
N MET A 167 -2.01 -6.66 19.91
CA MET A 167 -3.44 -6.80 20.18
C MET A 167 -4.18 -5.46 20.07
N GLU A 168 -3.58 -4.39 20.57
CA GLU A 168 -4.11 -3.04 20.39
C GLU A 168 -4.15 -2.64 18.91
N PHE A 169 -3.05 -2.87 18.18
CA PHE A 169 -2.98 -2.64 16.73
C PHE A 169 -4.06 -3.41 15.97
N GLY A 170 -4.35 -4.66 16.35
CA GLY A 170 -5.39 -5.47 15.72
C GLY A 170 -6.78 -4.82 15.80
N GLY A 171 -7.14 -4.24 16.96
CA GLY A 171 -8.40 -3.51 17.12
C GLY A 171 -8.48 -2.27 16.23
N ILE A 172 -7.35 -1.60 16.03
CA ILE A 172 -7.28 -0.34 15.27
C ILE A 172 -7.24 -0.60 13.77
N ASN A 173 -6.59 -1.68 13.36
CA ASN A 173 -6.67 -2.16 11.98
C ASN A 173 -8.11 -2.54 11.61
N LEU A 174 -8.87 -3.15 12.54
CA LEU A 174 -10.31 -3.41 12.33
C LEU A 174 -11.11 -2.10 12.17
N ALA A 175 -10.83 -1.08 12.99
CA ALA A 175 -11.45 0.23 12.85
C ALA A 175 -11.09 0.91 11.51
N CYS A 176 -9.84 0.77 11.06
CA CYS A 176 -9.39 1.26 9.75
C CYS A 176 -10.12 0.57 8.57
N MET A 177 -10.34 -0.74 8.65
CA MET A 177 -11.14 -1.46 7.65
C MET A 177 -12.60 -0.97 7.63
N ALA A 178 -13.20 -0.73 8.80
CA ALA A 178 -14.54 -0.16 8.90
C ALA A 178 -14.61 1.27 8.34
N LEU A 179 -13.55 2.08 8.50
CA LEU A 179 -13.43 3.40 7.89
C LEU A 179 -13.43 3.31 6.35
N LEU A 180 -12.64 2.40 5.77
CA LEU A 180 -12.59 2.20 4.32
C LEU A 180 -13.92 1.65 3.77
N ASP A 181 -14.54 0.70 4.46
CA ASP A 181 -15.87 0.20 4.10
C ASP A 181 -16.90 1.35 4.04
N LYS A 182 -16.95 2.18 5.08
CA LYS A 182 -17.81 3.37 5.12
C LYS A 182 -17.49 4.33 3.97
N ALA A 183 -16.22 4.62 3.73
CA ALA A 183 -15.80 5.54 2.67
C ALA A 183 -16.29 5.06 1.29
N ASN A 184 -16.06 3.79 0.96
CA ASN A 184 -16.47 3.21 -0.32
C ASN A 184 -17.99 3.09 -0.44
N THR A 185 -18.68 2.54 0.56
CA THR A 185 -20.13 2.32 0.50
C THR A 185 -20.93 3.62 0.50
N THR A 186 -20.44 4.65 1.19
CA THR A 186 -21.06 5.99 1.17
C THR A 186 -20.83 6.68 -0.17
N THR A 187 -19.63 6.55 -0.76
CA THR A 187 -19.27 7.24 -2.01
C THR A 187 -19.87 6.57 -3.25
N TYR A 188 -19.86 5.23 -3.28
CA TYR A 188 -20.18 4.45 -4.48
C TYR A 188 -21.47 3.61 -4.37
N GLY A 189 -22.12 3.66 -3.21
CA GLY A 189 -23.29 2.86 -2.87
C GLY A 189 -22.92 1.50 -2.27
N THR A 190 -23.87 0.86 -1.59
CA THR A 190 -23.68 -0.48 -1.05
C THR A 190 -23.57 -1.50 -2.19
N PRO A 191 -22.53 -2.38 -2.20
CA PRO A 191 -22.40 -3.46 -3.17
C PRO A 191 -23.66 -4.32 -3.27
N VAL A 192 -24.07 -4.67 -4.50
CA VAL A 192 -25.19 -5.59 -4.76
C VAL A 192 -24.74 -6.76 -5.63
N PRO A 193 -25.39 -7.94 -5.52
CA PRO A 193 -25.12 -9.07 -6.41
C PRO A 193 -25.13 -8.64 -7.87
N THR A 194 -24.03 -8.89 -8.57
CA THR A 194 -23.81 -8.42 -9.94
C THR A 194 -23.13 -9.52 -10.75
N THR A 195 -23.64 -9.76 -11.97
CA THR A 195 -22.98 -10.64 -12.94
C THR A 195 -21.94 -9.82 -13.69
N VAL A 196 -20.69 -10.28 -13.69
CA VAL A 196 -19.56 -9.59 -14.35
C VAL A 196 -19.12 -10.39 -15.58
N PRO A 197 -19.22 -9.83 -16.79
CA PRO A 197 -18.74 -10.50 -18.00
C PRO A 197 -17.21 -10.64 -18.00
N LEU A 198 -16.73 -11.70 -18.65
CA LEU A 198 -15.31 -11.87 -19.02
C LEU A 198 -15.06 -11.63 -20.51
N THR A 199 -16.12 -11.26 -21.25
CA THR A 199 -16.05 -11.01 -22.69
C THR A 199 -15.28 -9.73 -22.97
N VAL A 200 -14.33 -9.80 -23.91
CA VAL A 200 -13.61 -8.63 -24.41
C VAL A 200 -14.26 -8.16 -25.72
N GLU A 201 -14.88 -6.99 -25.66
CA GLU A 201 -15.48 -6.29 -26.79
C GLU A 201 -14.43 -5.74 -27.76
N PRO A 202 -14.70 -5.74 -29.09
CA PRO A 202 -13.85 -5.08 -30.07
C PRO A 202 -13.71 -3.57 -29.81
N GLY A 203 -12.51 -3.03 -30.05
CA GLY A 203 -12.21 -1.60 -29.94
C GLY A 203 -11.07 -1.28 -28.98
N PRO A 204 -10.72 0.01 -28.81
CA PRO A 204 -9.68 0.41 -27.86
C PRO A 204 -10.15 0.21 -26.42
N PHE A 205 -9.23 -0.18 -25.54
CA PHE A 205 -9.55 -0.42 -24.14
C PHE A 205 -8.41 -0.10 -23.17
N ILE A 206 -8.80 0.11 -21.91
CA ILE A 206 -7.91 0.25 -20.76
C ILE A 206 -8.29 -0.82 -19.74
N VAL A 207 -7.28 -1.51 -19.19
CA VAL A 207 -7.45 -2.43 -18.06
C VAL A 207 -6.95 -1.75 -16.79
N VAL A 208 -7.83 -1.58 -15.79
CA VAL A 208 -7.49 -1.02 -14.48
C VAL A 208 -7.30 -2.14 -13.48
N THR A 209 -6.21 -2.10 -12.73
CA THR A 209 -5.90 -3.06 -11.66
C THR A 209 -5.44 -2.35 -10.38
N GLY A 210 -5.28 -3.10 -9.29
CA GLY A 210 -5.12 -2.58 -7.95
C GLY A 210 -6.47 -2.48 -7.23
N HIS A 211 -6.68 -1.40 -6.47
CA HIS A 211 -7.77 -1.31 -5.50
C HIS A 211 -8.47 0.06 -5.46
N ASP A 212 -7.92 1.10 -6.09
CA ASP A 212 -8.43 2.46 -5.91
C ASP A 212 -9.67 2.74 -6.76
N LEU A 213 -10.82 2.85 -6.09
CA LEU A 213 -12.10 3.14 -6.74
C LEU A 213 -12.24 4.61 -7.15
N HIS A 214 -11.44 5.51 -6.57
CA HIS A 214 -11.45 6.93 -6.93
C HIS A 214 -10.78 7.14 -8.29
N ASP A 215 -9.64 6.50 -8.51
CA ASP A 215 -8.98 6.46 -9.82
C ASP A 215 -9.88 5.86 -10.90
N LEU A 216 -10.59 4.76 -10.59
CA LEU A 216 -11.56 4.18 -11.52
C LEU A 216 -12.70 5.17 -11.83
N LYS A 217 -13.27 5.84 -10.83
CA LYS A 217 -14.32 6.85 -11.04
C LYS A 217 -13.82 7.95 -11.97
N MET A 218 -12.63 8.50 -11.71
CA MET A 218 -12.03 9.53 -12.56
C MET A 218 -11.80 9.04 -13.99
N LEU A 219 -11.34 7.80 -14.16
CA LEU A 219 -11.14 7.21 -15.48
C LEU A 219 -12.48 7.03 -16.22
N LEU A 220 -13.52 6.54 -15.55
CA LEU A 220 -14.85 6.38 -16.14
C LEU A 220 -15.42 7.72 -16.60
N GLU A 221 -15.33 8.75 -15.76
CA GLU A 221 -15.77 10.11 -16.11
C GLU A 221 -14.99 10.68 -17.30
N GLN A 222 -13.67 10.47 -17.34
CA GLN A 222 -12.83 10.95 -18.42
C GLN A 222 -12.99 10.17 -19.72
N THR A 223 -13.54 8.97 -19.70
CA THR A 223 -13.69 8.11 -20.89
C THR A 223 -15.13 8.04 -21.41
N ASP A 224 -16.06 8.72 -20.74
CA ASP A 224 -17.46 8.78 -21.15
C ASP A 224 -17.62 9.35 -22.57
N GLY A 225 -18.39 8.63 -23.40
CA GLY A 225 -18.62 8.98 -24.80
C GLY A 225 -17.41 8.90 -25.74
N LYS A 226 -16.22 8.47 -25.27
CA LYS A 226 -14.98 8.45 -26.09
C LYS A 226 -14.77 7.17 -26.91
N GLY A 227 -15.64 6.16 -26.74
CA GLY A 227 -15.51 4.88 -27.42
C GLY A 227 -14.35 4.01 -26.93
N VAL A 228 -13.85 4.25 -25.71
CA VAL A 228 -12.82 3.44 -25.04
C VAL A 228 -13.48 2.56 -23.99
N ASN A 229 -13.30 1.25 -24.09
CA ASN A 229 -13.82 0.29 -23.12
C ASN A 229 -12.91 0.21 -21.88
N ILE A 230 -13.50 0.08 -20.70
CA ILE A 230 -12.79 -0.07 -19.43
C ILE A 230 -13.04 -1.47 -18.88
N TYR A 231 -11.96 -2.18 -18.55
CA TYR A 231 -11.99 -3.48 -17.90
C TYR A 231 -11.30 -3.40 -16.54
N THR A 232 -11.73 -4.21 -15.60
CA THR A 232 -11.04 -4.43 -14.33
C THR A 232 -10.11 -5.64 -14.42
N HIS A 233 -9.12 -5.72 -13.53
CA HIS A 233 -8.30 -6.93 -13.34
C HIS A 233 -7.92 -7.09 -11.86
N GLY A 234 -7.85 -8.34 -11.41
CA GLY A 234 -7.50 -8.69 -10.03
C GLY A 234 -8.48 -8.08 -9.02
N GLU A 235 -7.93 -7.30 -8.09
CA GLU A 235 -8.66 -6.73 -6.94
C GLU A 235 -9.61 -5.58 -7.31
N MET A 236 -9.63 -5.13 -8.58
CA MET A 236 -10.64 -4.19 -9.07
C MET A 236 -11.98 -4.86 -9.41
N LEU A 237 -12.04 -6.20 -9.47
CA LEU A 237 -13.27 -6.96 -9.76
C LEU A 237 -14.49 -6.54 -8.90
N PRO A 238 -14.38 -6.31 -7.59
CA PRO A 238 -15.51 -5.91 -6.75
C PRO A 238 -16.16 -4.58 -7.15
N CYS A 239 -15.48 -3.72 -7.92
CA CYS A 239 -16.03 -2.41 -8.32
C CYS A 239 -17.38 -2.55 -9.06
N HIS A 240 -17.58 -3.66 -9.78
CA HIS A 240 -18.81 -3.93 -10.54
C HIS A 240 -20.04 -4.09 -9.63
N ALA A 241 -19.86 -4.40 -8.35
CA ALA A 241 -20.97 -4.51 -7.41
C ALA A 241 -21.50 -3.14 -6.95
N TYR A 242 -20.70 -2.07 -7.09
CA TYR A 242 -21.05 -0.72 -6.63
C TYR A 242 -21.99 0.00 -7.61
N PRO A 243 -23.20 0.42 -7.19
CA PRO A 243 -24.19 1.06 -8.05
C PRO A 243 -23.67 2.30 -8.82
N GLU A 244 -22.89 3.16 -8.17
CA GLU A 244 -22.41 4.40 -8.79
C GLU A 244 -21.35 4.17 -9.86
N LEU A 245 -20.58 3.06 -9.77
CA LEU A 245 -19.54 2.73 -10.74
C LEU A 245 -20.11 1.94 -11.91
N LYS A 246 -20.97 0.95 -11.65
CA LYS A 246 -21.51 0.05 -12.69
C LYS A 246 -22.52 0.69 -13.63
N LYS A 247 -23.01 1.90 -13.31
CA LYS A 247 -23.90 2.66 -14.20
C LYS A 247 -23.21 3.14 -15.48
N HIS A 248 -21.87 3.15 -15.52
CA HIS A 248 -21.08 3.60 -16.65
C HIS A 248 -21.01 2.52 -17.75
N PRO A 249 -21.58 2.73 -18.95
CA PRO A 249 -21.71 1.70 -19.99
C PRO A 249 -20.38 1.26 -20.62
N GLN A 250 -19.32 2.07 -20.45
CA GLN A 250 -17.96 1.76 -20.87
C GLN A 250 -17.23 0.83 -19.89
N LEU A 251 -17.72 0.65 -18.66
CA LEU A 251 -17.22 -0.39 -17.75
C LEU A 251 -17.77 -1.74 -18.20
N LYS A 252 -16.97 -2.54 -18.91
CA LYS A 252 -17.44 -3.72 -19.65
C LYS A 252 -17.43 -5.02 -18.85
N GLY A 253 -16.36 -5.28 -18.10
CA GLY A 253 -16.19 -6.55 -17.42
C GLY A 253 -14.84 -6.68 -16.74
N ASN A 254 -14.48 -7.92 -16.40
CA ASN A 254 -13.20 -8.23 -15.79
C ASN A 254 -12.31 -9.00 -16.78
N PHE A 255 -11.10 -8.51 -16.96
CA PHE A 255 -10.06 -9.10 -17.78
C PHE A 255 -9.16 -9.98 -16.91
N GLY A 256 -8.90 -11.21 -17.37
CA GLY A 256 -7.93 -12.08 -16.72
C GLY A 256 -8.35 -12.59 -15.35
N THR A 257 -7.36 -12.88 -14.51
CA THR A 257 -7.55 -13.55 -13.22
C THR A 257 -6.83 -12.82 -12.08
N ALA A 258 -6.12 -13.53 -11.22
CA ALA A 258 -5.39 -12.97 -10.10
C ALA A 258 -4.04 -12.38 -10.57
N TRP A 259 -3.49 -11.46 -9.77
CA TRP A 259 -2.33 -10.66 -10.13
C TRP A 259 -1.09 -11.46 -10.54
N GLN A 260 -0.91 -12.69 -10.03
CA GLN A 260 0.23 -13.55 -10.35
C GLN A 260 0.27 -13.92 -11.85
N ASN A 261 -0.87 -13.89 -12.54
CA ASN A 261 -0.97 -14.24 -13.94
C ASN A 261 -0.73 -13.05 -14.89
N GLN A 262 -0.55 -11.83 -14.37
CA GLN A 262 -0.48 -10.62 -15.19
C GLN A 262 0.61 -10.66 -16.27
N GLN A 263 1.79 -11.23 -16.00
CA GLN A 263 2.86 -11.31 -17.00
C GLN A 263 2.50 -12.22 -18.20
N LYS A 264 1.56 -13.16 -18.01
CA LYS A 264 1.04 -14.02 -19.08
C LYS A 264 -0.21 -13.42 -19.71
N GLU A 265 -1.04 -12.77 -18.91
CA GLU A 265 -2.32 -12.22 -19.36
C GLU A 265 -2.16 -10.88 -20.06
N PHE A 266 -1.08 -10.12 -19.78
CA PHE A 266 -0.89 -8.76 -20.31
C PHE A 266 0.08 -8.70 -21.49
N VAL A 267 0.99 -9.68 -21.60
CA VAL A 267 1.94 -9.75 -22.72
C VAL A 267 1.20 -9.83 -24.05
N ASP A 268 1.69 -9.10 -25.06
CA ASP A 268 1.10 -9.00 -26.40
C ASP A 268 -0.33 -8.43 -26.47
N VAL A 269 -0.91 -7.98 -25.35
CA VAL A 269 -2.21 -7.34 -25.35
C VAL A 269 -2.07 -5.89 -25.81
N PRO A 270 -2.71 -5.48 -26.93
CA PRO A 270 -2.56 -4.14 -27.49
C PRO A 270 -3.45 -3.11 -26.77
N GLY A 271 -3.35 -3.05 -25.44
CA GLY A 271 -4.14 -2.19 -24.57
C GLY A 271 -3.27 -1.43 -23.55
N ALA A 272 -3.85 -0.45 -22.87
CA ALA A 272 -3.19 0.25 -21.77
C ALA A 272 -3.57 -0.38 -20.43
N PHE A 273 -2.59 -0.52 -19.53
CA PHE A 273 -2.79 -1.05 -18.18
C PHE A 273 -2.55 0.06 -17.15
N LEU A 274 -3.54 0.35 -16.33
CA LEU A 274 -3.47 1.32 -15.24
C LEU A 274 -3.39 0.58 -13.90
N PHE A 275 -2.24 0.66 -13.24
CA PHE A 275 -2.05 0.16 -11.88
C PHE A 275 -2.36 1.29 -10.89
N THR A 276 -3.46 1.15 -10.16
CA THR A 276 -3.80 2.08 -9.07
C THR A 276 -2.98 1.78 -7.81
N THR A 277 -2.67 0.51 -7.58
CA THR A 277 -1.89 0.00 -6.43
C THR A 277 -1.16 -1.30 -6.80
N ASN A 278 -0.61 -2.01 -5.80
CA ASN A 278 -0.13 -3.38 -5.97
C ASN A 278 -1.25 -4.32 -6.47
N CYS A 279 -0.92 -5.42 -7.13
CA CYS A 279 0.41 -6.00 -7.30
C CYS A 279 0.94 -5.80 -8.71
N ILE A 280 1.88 -4.88 -8.91
CA ILE A 280 2.66 -4.82 -10.14
C ILE A 280 3.78 -5.87 -10.07
N MET A 281 3.87 -6.74 -11.08
CA MET A 281 5.07 -7.54 -11.32
C MET A 281 5.95 -6.81 -12.31
N PRO A 282 7.29 -6.95 -12.25
CA PRO A 282 8.18 -6.42 -13.28
C PRO A 282 7.64 -6.79 -14.67
N PRO A 283 7.29 -5.81 -15.53
CA PRO A 283 6.71 -6.10 -16.84
C PRO A 283 7.67 -6.93 -17.70
N LYS A 284 7.12 -7.81 -18.54
CA LYS A 284 7.92 -8.49 -19.57
C LYS A 284 8.19 -7.53 -20.72
N GLU A 285 9.33 -7.73 -21.39
CA GLU A 285 9.58 -7.09 -22.68
C GLU A 285 8.56 -7.61 -23.71
N ASN A 286 8.03 -6.69 -24.52
CA ASN A 286 7.17 -6.98 -25.66
C ASN A 286 8.01 -7.05 -26.94
#